data_AF-A0A8T3ZRK1-F1
#
_entry.id   AF-A0A8T3ZRK1-F1
#
_cell.length_a   1.000
_cell.length_b   1.000
_cell.length_c   1.000
_cell.angle_alpha   90.00
_cell.angle_beta   90.00
_cell.angle_gamma   90.00
#
_symmetry.space_group_name_H-M   'P 1'
#
loop_
_entity.id
_entity.type
_entity.pdbx_description
1 polymer ?
#
loop_
_entity_poly.entity_id
_entity_poly.type
_entity_poly.pdbx_seq_one_letter_code
_entity_poly.pdbx_strand_id
1 'polypeptide(L)'
;MTYLKLISVVSVLLLLCVTFSSTAFAETKVPYWIIQNLRWWANDKIPTSQLESSLLWIGVREKIKMTLVDGPSQIPDSIKSDTKKWNFGQISDAVFFNKIKSGLKDGSIKISSKSKFDINHYKEHEFSGNSPLFRTFAYKKDFVIVNGEPTPRDMQFELRSNQTETYKKLMVNEKDAVVIVPIFTKSAYDEPGFYTYYRGECDTKCLTKQIKYTAPHGYSSSSNAIKVLNLLGYHTITDVGVDSNPKILSKYKKIIVLHNEYVTQTEFDAISSHPRVLYLYPNALYAKVTANYQNDTITLVRGHHYPTSAIGNGFNWKFDNSKMEYDITCKNWNFTKIKNGKMLNCYPEHIIFSDAVLLKAIKDY
;
A
#
# COMPACT_ATOMS: atom_id res chain seq x y z
N MET A 1 -2.13 -35.50 -62.47
CA MET A 1 -3.08 -34.42 -62.15
C MET A 1 -4.05 -34.95 -61.11
N THR A 2 -3.68 -34.92 -59.82
CA THR A 2 -4.14 -33.93 -58.82
C THR A 2 -5.66 -33.78 -58.77
N TYR A 3 -6.28 -34.22 -57.67
CA TYR A 3 -7.17 -33.45 -56.77
C TYR A 3 -7.58 -34.41 -55.63
N LEU A 4 -6.83 -34.38 -54.52
CA LEU A 4 -7.14 -33.68 -53.26
C LEU A 4 -8.00 -34.54 -52.31
N LYS A 5 -7.33 -35.31 -51.46
CA LYS A 5 -7.93 -35.91 -50.26
C LYS A 5 -8.20 -34.81 -49.25
N LEU A 6 -9.48 -34.51 -48.96
CA LEU A 6 -9.85 -33.79 -47.75
C LEU A 6 -9.62 -34.72 -46.54
N ILE A 7 -8.53 -34.54 -45.83
CA ILE A 7 -8.36 -35.07 -44.48
C ILE A 7 -9.09 -34.10 -43.56
N SER A 8 -10.22 -34.54 -43.01
CA SER A 8 -10.93 -33.82 -41.96
C SER A 8 -10.10 -33.91 -40.67
N VAL A 9 -9.22 -32.94 -40.47
CA VAL A 9 -8.55 -32.74 -39.17
C VAL A 9 -9.58 -32.11 -38.23
N VAL A 10 -10.20 -32.94 -37.40
CA VAL A 10 -10.94 -32.46 -36.23
C VAL A 10 -9.88 -31.93 -35.26
N SER A 11 -9.58 -30.64 -35.39
CA SER A 11 -8.85 -29.89 -34.37
C SER A 11 -9.76 -29.84 -33.15
N VAL A 12 -9.51 -30.73 -32.19
CA VAL A 12 -10.01 -30.59 -30.82
C VAL A 12 -9.37 -29.31 -30.28
N LEU A 13 -10.09 -28.20 -30.44
CA LEU A 13 -9.80 -26.97 -29.72
C LEU A 13 -10.03 -27.32 -28.25
N LEU A 14 -8.95 -27.68 -27.55
CA LEU A 14 -8.94 -27.71 -26.10
C LEU A 14 -9.21 -26.27 -25.68
N LEU A 15 -10.50 -25.93 -25.50
CA LEU A 15 -10.87 -24.78 -24.71
C LEU A 15 -10.25 -25.04 -23.35
N LEU A 16 -9.06 -24.48 -23.14
CA LEU A 16 -8.63 -23.99 -21.84
C LEU A 16 -9.65 -22.92 -21.47
N CYS A 17 -10.85 -23.38 -21.09
CA CYS A 17 -11.60 -22.75 -20.04
C CYS A 17 -10.65 -22.76 -18.85
N VAL A 18 -9.85 -21.71 -18.75
CA VAL A 18 -9.35 -21.23 -17.48
C VAL A 18 -10.63 -20.92 -16.73
N THR A 19 -11.18 -21.95 -16.09
CA THR A 19 -12.13 -21.80 -15.01
C THR A 19 -11.42 -20.84 -14.08
N PHE A 20 -11.93 -19.62 -13.97
CA PHE A 20 -11.53 -18.72 -12.90
C PHE A 20 -11.84 -19.47 -11.62
N SER A 21 -10.84 -20.20 -11.14
CA SER A 21 -10.95 -20.99 -9.94
C SER A 21 -11.33 -20.01 -8.85
N SER A 22 -12.34 -20.40 -8.09
CA SER A 22 -12.83 -19.74 -6.87
C SER A 22 -11.74 -19.48 -5.80
N THR A 23 -10.48 -19.82 -6.08
CA THR A 23 -9.31 -19.56 -5.24
C THR A 23 -8.96 -18.08 -5.11
N ALA A 24 -9.26 -17.25 -6.12
CA ALA A 24 -8.97 -15.81 -6.06
C ALA A 24 -9.69 -15.11 -4.89
N PHE A 25 -10.86 -15.61 -4.46
CA PHE A 25 -11.60 -15.08 -3.31
C PHE A 25 -11.04 -15.54 -1.95
N ALA A 26 -10.25 -16.62 -1.91
CA ALA A 26 -9.66 -17.13 -0.67
C ALA A 26 -8.32 -16.44 -0.34
N GLU A 27 -7.63 -15.91 -1.34
CA GLU A 27 -6.27 -15.35 -1.24
C GLU A 27 -6.23 -13.91 -0.70
N THR A 28 -7.36 -13.19 -0.66
CA THR A 28 -7.47 -11.76 -0.27
C THR A 28 -7.51 -11.50 1.24
N LYS A 29 -6.88 -12.33 2.08
CA LYS A 29 -7.05 -12.28 3.55
C LYS A 29 -5.85 -11.75 4.33
N VAL A 30 -4.71 -11.49 3.70
CA VAL A 30 -3.52 -10.99 4.42
C VAL A 30 -3.58 -9.45 4.49
N PRO A 31 -3.62 -8.84 5.70
CA PRO A 31 -3.62 -7.39 5.84
C PRO A 31 -2.37 -6.75 5.26
N TYR A 32 -2.53 -5.53 4.74
CA TYR A 32 -1.43 -4.78 4.13
C TYR A 32 -0.23 -4.57 5.07
N TRP A 33 -0.45 -4.38 6.38
CA TRP A 33 0.64 -4.20 7.33
C TRP A 33 1.55 -5.44 7.44
N ILE A 34 0.99 -6.65 7.27
CA ILE A 34 1.77 -7.91 7.24
C ILE A 34 2.64 -7.96 6.00
N ILE A 35 2.05 -7.62 4.85
CA ILE A 35 2.74 -7.53 3.56
C ILE A 35 3.95 -6.59 3.69
N GLN A 36 3.75 -5.40 4.26
CA GLN A 36 4.81 -4.42 4.42
C GLN A 36 5.87 -4.83 5.43
N ASN A 37 5.50 -5.43 6.57
CA ASN A 37 6.47 -5.93 7.53
C ASN A 37 7.39 -6.99 6.92
N LEU A 38 6.82 -7.93 6.15
CA LEU A 38 7.61 -8.93 5.42
C LEU A 38 8.60 -8.27 4.47
N ARG A 39 8.14 -7.31 3.65
CA ARG A 39 8.98 -6.57 2.70
C ARG A 39 10.09 -5.80 3.40
N TRP A 40 9.79 -5.11 4.50
CA TRP A 40 10.79 -4.35 5.24
C TRP A 40 11.82 -5.24 5.93
N TRP A 41 11.38 -6.34 6.52
CA TRP A 41 12.29 -7.31 7.13
C TRP A 41 13.22 -7.92 6.10
N ALA A 42 12.69 -8.23 4.90
CA ALA A 42 13.50 -8.78 3.82
C ALA A 42 14.56 -7.82 3.28
N ASN A 43 14.39 -6.51 3.50
CA ASN A 43 15.32 -5.45 3.13
C ASN A 43 16.06 -4.87 4.34
N ASP A 44 16.10 -5.58 5.46
CA ASP A 44 16.86 -5.19 6.66
C ASP A 44 16.45 -3.85 7.27
N LYS A 45 15.23 -3.38 6.98
CA LYS A 45 14.68 -2.12 7.52
C LYS A 45 13.99 -2.27 8.85
N ILE A 46 13.65 -3.50 9.25
CA ILE A 46 13.07 -3.79 10.56
C ILE A 46 13.71 -5.06 11.12
N PRO A 47 13.90 -5.14 12.45
CA PRO A 47 14.43 -6.33 13.08
C PRO A 47 13.42 -7.48 13.05
N THR A 48 13.90 -8.71 13.20
CA THR A 48 13.05 -9.93 13.29
C THR A 48 11.97 -9.82 14.35
N SER A 49 12.23 -9.14 15.48
CA SER A 49 11.25 -8.92 16.54
C SER A 49 10.00 -8.16 16.08
N GLN A 50 10.10 -7.28 15.08
CA GLN A 50 8.93 -6.61 14.48
C GLN A 50 8.21 -7.52 13.46
N LEU A 51 8.91 -8.45 12.82
CA LEU A 51 8.28 -9.42 11.92
C LEU A 51 7.45 -10.46 12.69
N GLU A 52 7.86 -10.84 13.90
CA GLU A 52 7.22 -11.86 14.73
C GLU A 52 5.71 -11.68 14.88
N SER A 53 5.23 -10.44 15.11
CA SER A 53 3.79 -10.17 15.21
C SER A 53 3.01 -10.52 13.94
N SER A 54 3.66 -10.40 12.78
CA SER A 54 3.07 -10.74 11.48
C SER A 54 2.94 -12.26 11.33
N LEU A 55 3.98 -13.01 11.72
CA LEU A 55 3.98 -14.47 11.68
C LEU A 55 3.01 -15.07 12.69
N LEU A 56 2.94 -14.51 13.90
CA LEU A 56 1.99 -14.92 14.93
C LEU A 56 0.55 -14.63 14.49
N TRP A 57 0.29 -13.48 13.86
CA TRP A 57 -1.02 -13.19 13.29
C TRP A 57 -1.42 -14.24 12.25
N ILE A 58 -0.51 -14.58 11.31
CA ILE A 58 -0.76 -15.62 10.30
C ILE A 58 -1.07 -16.96 10.98
N GLY A 59 -0.21 -17.40 11.90
CA GLY A 59 -0.37 -18.69 12.57
C GLY A 59 -1.68 -18.79 13.34
N VAL A 60 -2.08 -17.76 14.07
CA VAL A 60 -3.33 -17.78 14.84
C VAL A 60 -4.56 -17.73 13.93
N ARG A 61 -4.54 -16.92 12.86
CA ARG A 61 -5.66 -16.86 11.90
C ARG A 61 -5.87 -18.17 11.16
N GLU A 62 -4.78 -18.85 10.82
CA GLU A 62 -4.79 -20.15 10.15
C GLU A 62 -4.93 -21.33 11.12
N LYS A 63 -5.10 -21.07 12.43
CA LYS A 63 -5.20 -22.10 13.49
C LYS A 63 -4.03 -23.09 13.50
N ILE A 64 -2.82 -22.60 13.22
CA ILE A 64 -1.59 -23.39 13.18
C ILE A 64 -1.03 -23.54 14.60
N LYS A 65 -0.74 -24.77 15.00
CA LYS A 65 0.06 -25.06 16.21
C LYS A 65 1.53 -24.75 15.91
N MET A 66 1.95 -23.52 16.17
CA MET A 66 3.31 -23.05 15.93
C MET A 66 4.31 -23.65 16.92
N THR A 67 5.56 -23.80 16.48
CA THR A 67 6.68 -24.20 17.35
C THR A 67 7.32 -22.97 17.98
N LEU A 68 7.40 -22.96 19.31
CA LEU A 68 8.07 -21.92 20.08
C LEU A 68 9.46 -22.36 20.53
N VAL A 69 10.40 -21.42 20.62
CA VAL A 69 11.76 -21.65 21.12
C VAL A 69 12.13 -20.68 22.23
N ASP A 70 12.86 -21.16 23.23
CA ASP A 70 13.47 -20.31 24.26
C ASP A 70 14.75 -19.68 23.71
N GLY A 71 14.59 -18.55 23.01
CA GLY A 71 15.65 -17.87 22.28
C GLY A 71 15.11 -16.99 21.15
N PRO A 72 15.98 -16.40 20.32
CA PRO A 72 15.56 -15.65 19.14
C PRO A 72 14.76 -16.53 18.16
N SER A 73 13.80 -15.93 17.45
CA SER A 73 13.06 -16.62 16.38
C SER A 73 14.02 -17.17 15.32
N GLN A 74 13.76 -18.40 14.87
CA GLN A 74 14.52 -19.08 13.83
C GLN A 74 13.70 -19.05 12.53
N ILE A 75 14.07 -18.15 11.63
CA ILE A 75 13.41 -17.99 10.33
C ILE A 75 14.45 -18.32 9.24
N PRO A 76 14.19 -19.29 8.34
CA PRO A 76 15.15 -19.65 7.30
C PRO A 76 15.44 -18.50 6.34
N ASP A 77 16.70 -18.31 5.94
CA ASP A 77 17.11 -17.30 4.96
C ASP A 77 16.36 -17.42 3.63
N SER A 78 15.91 -18.64 3.29
CA SER A 78 15.09 -18.86 2.09
C SER A 78 13.80 -18.03 2.11
N ILE A 79 13.20 -17.79 3.29
CA ILE A 79 12.02 -16.92 3.44
C ILE A 79 12.37 -15.50 3.03
N LYS A 80 13.51 -14.98 3.50
CA LYS A 80 13.99 -13.65 3.14
C LYS A 80 14.21 -13.51 1.63
N SER A 81 14.84 -14.53 1.02
CA SER A 81 15.09 -14.57 -0.42
C SER A 81 13.79 -14.63 -1.24
N ASP A 82 12.80 -15.40 -0.77
CA ASP A 82 11.52 -15.53 -1.46
C ASP A 82 10.64 -14.31 -1.28
N THR A 83 10.71 -13.61 -0.14
CA THR A 83 10.06 -12.30 0.00
C THR A 83 10.56 -11.31 -1.05
N LYS A 84 11.86 -11.33 -1.38
CA LYS A 84 12.40 -10.47 -2.46
C LYS A 84 11.83 -10.87 -3.82
N LYS A 85 11.80 -12.17 -4.14
CA LYS A 85 11.19 -12.68 -5.39
C LYS A 85 9.71 -12.31 -5.49
N TRP A 86 8.97 -12.48 -4.40
CA TRP A 86 7.56 -12.14 -4.27
C TRP A 86 7.33 -10.65 -4.49
N ASN A 87 8.15 -9.80 -3.87
CA ASN A 87 8.06 -8.34 -4.05
C ASN A 87 8.21 -7.91 -5.51
N PHE A 88 8.98 -8.65 -6.30
CA PHE A 88 9.16 -8.43 -7.74
C PHE A 88 8.19 -9.23 -8.64
N GLY A 89 7.16 -9.85 -8.07
CA GLY A 89 6.15 -10.62 -8.81
C GLY A 89 6.69 -11.89 -9.47
N GLN A 90 7.83 -12.42 -9.00
CA GLN A 90 8.42 -13.66 -9.52
C GLN A 90 7.76 -14.90 -8.92
N ILE A 91 7.16 -14.77 -7.75
CA ILE A 91 6.30 -15.79 -7.13
C ILE A 91 4.98 -15.14 -6.73
N SER A 92 3.87 -15.87 -6.87
CA SER A 92 2.54 -15.36 -6.51
C SER A 92 2.34 -15.30 -5.00
N ASP A 93 1.38 -14.50 -4.57
CA ASP A 93 0.92 -14.40 -3.18
C ASP A 93 0.62 -15.79 -2.62
N ALA A 94 -0.14 -16.61 -3.36
CA ALA A 94 -0.52 -17.97 -2.98
C ALA A 94 0.72 -18.84 -2.66
N VAL A 95 1.71 -18.83 -3.55
CA VAL A 95 2.94 -19.62 -3.39
C VAL A 95 3.71 -19.15 -2.17
N PHE A 96 3.90 -17.83 -2.04
CA PHE A 96 4.68 -17.26 -0.96
C PHE A 96 4.04 -17.48 0.42
N PHE A 97 2.75 -17.15 0.58
CA PHE A 97 2.07 -17.33 1.86
C PHE A 97 1.83 -18.79 2.22
N ASN A 98 1.66 -19.70 1.24
CA ASN A 98 1.64 -21.13 1.53
C ASN A 98 2.98 -21.62 2.08
N LYS A 99 4.11 -21.10 1.59
CA LYS A 99 5.44 -21.43 2.14
C LYS A 99 5.58 -20.97 3.59
N ILE A 100 5.12 -19.75 3.92
CA ILE A 100 5.09 -19.25 5.31
C ILE A 100 4.25 -20.16 6.19
N LYS A 101 3.01 -20.49 5.77
CA LYS A 101 2.10 -21.35 6.53
C LYS A 101 2.68 -22.75 6.76
N SER A 102 3.26 -23.37 5.73
CA SER A 102 3.91 -24.68 5.85
C SER A 102 5.07 -24.62 6.83
N GLY A 103 5.95 -23.62 6.71
CA GLY A 103 7.09 -23.45 7.62
C GLY A 103 6.68 -23.23 9.07
N LEU A 104 5.58 -22.51 9.33
CA LEU A 104 5.02 -22.36 10.69
C LEU A 104 4.46 -23.68 11.23
N LYS A 105 3.88 -24.50 10.35
CA LYS A 105 3.23 -25.76 10.70
C LYS A 105 4.23 -26.89 10.96
N ASP A 106 5.28 -26.99 10.14
CA ASP A 106 6.29 -28.06 10.25
C ASP A 106 7.45 -27.71 11.21
N GLY A 107 7.48 -26.47 11.73
CA GLY A 107 8.49 -26.02 12.69
C GLY A 107 9.82 -25.58 12.03
N SER A 108 9.88 -25.45 10.71
CA SER A 108 11.01 -24.83 10.01
C SER A 108 11.09 -23.33 10.30
N ILE A 109 9.94 -22.68 10.55
CA ILE A 109 9.85 -21.33 11.13
C ILE A 109 9.47 -21.49 12.59
N LYS A 110 10.37 -21.11 13.50
CA LYS A 110 10.13 -21.14 14.94
C LYS A 110 10.10 -19.73 15.50
N ILE A 111 9.13 -19.45 16.35
CA ILE A 111 8.93 -18.13 16.93
C ILE A 111 9.48 -18.13 18.36
N SER A 112 10.09 -17.02 18.77
CA SER A 112 10.54 -16.84 20.14
C SER A 112 9.36 -16.98 21.12
N SER A 113 9.55 -17.73 22.20
CA SER A 113 8.61 -17.76 23.32
C SER A 113 8.46 -16.41 24.02
N LYS A 114 9.40 -15.48 23.77
CA LYS A 114 9.41 -14.12 24.34
C LYS A 114 8.68 -13.10 23.48
N SER A 115 8.19 -13.49 22.29
CA SER A 115 7.44 -12.59 21.40
C SER A 115 6.15 -12.11 22.07
N LYS A 116 5.98 -10.79 22.15
CA LYS A 116 4.76 -10.19 22.70
C LYS A 116 3.68 -10.15 21.62
N PHE A 117 2.68 -11.01 21.74
CA PHE A 117 1.52 -11.02 20.86
C PHE A 117 0.27 -11.38 21.63
N ASP A 118 -0.66 -10.43 21.72
CA ASP A 118 -1.99 -10.69 22.26
C ASP A 118 -3.00 -10.72 21.11
N ILE A 119 -3.56 -11.90 20.84
CA ILE A 119 -4.58 -12.06 19.80
C ILE A 119 -5.84 -11.23 20.09
N ASN A 120 -6.12 -10.91 21.36
CA ASN A 120 -7.27 -10.08 21.71
C ASN A 120 -7.16 -8.66 21.14
N HIS A 121 -5.94 -8.15 20.96
CA HIS A 121 -5.70 -6.88 20.29
C HIS A 121 -6.14 -6.89 18.82
N TYR A 122 -6.09 -8.06 18.18
CA TYR A 122 -6.43 -8.27 16.76
C TYR A 122 -7.83 -8.88 16.57
N LYS A 123 -8.68 -8.89 17.61
CA LYS A 123 -10.10 -9.19 17.43
C LYS A 123 -10.73 -8.09 16.58
N GLU A 124 -11.46 -8.51 15.56
CA GLU A 124 -12.14 -7.61 14.64
C GLU A 124 -13.42 -7.08 15.28
N HIS A 125 -13.70 -5.80 15.06
CA HIS A 125 -14.94 -5.16 15.43
C HIS A 125 -15.47 -4.38 14.22
N GLU A 126 -16.70 -4.69 13.82
CA GLU A 126 -17.39 -3.95 12.76
C GLU A 126 -17.97 -2.65 13.32
N PHE A 127 -18.04 -1.62 12.48
CA PHE A 127 -18.53 -0.29 12.87
C PHE A 127 -19.24 0.40 11.70
N SER A 128 -19.86 1.54 11.98
CA SER A 128 -20.81 2.27 11.12
C SER A 128 -20.25 2.89 9.83
N GLY A 129 -18.97 2.70 9.51
CA GLY A 129 -18.35 3.15 8.25
C GLY A 129 -18.75 2.30 7.04
N ASN A 130 -20.05 1.99 6.90
CA ASN A 130 -20.54 1.01 5.94
C ASN A 130 -20.16 1.35 4.50
N SER A 131 -19.28 0.53 3.94
CA SER A 131 -19.04 0.48 2.51
C SER A 131 -20.05 -0.46 1.82
N PRO A 132 -20.70 -0.04 0.72
CA PRO A 132 -21.47 -0.95 -0.12
C PRO A 132 -20.58 -1.96 -0.86
N LEU A 133 -19.29 -1.67 -0.98
CA LEU A 133 -18.32 -2.45 -1.74
C LEU A 133 -17.50 -3.38 -0.86
N PHE A 134 -17.10 -2.99 0.35
CA PHE A 134 -16.19 -3.74 1.20
C PHE A 134 -16.82 -3.99 2.57
N ARG A 135 -16.43 -5.08 3.23
CA ARG A 135 -16.65 -5.23 4.66
C ARG A 135 -15.66 -4.33 5.38
N THR A 136 -16.13 -3.52 6.32
CA THR A 136 -15.34 -2.54 7.07
C THR A 136 -15.26 -2.96 8.52
N PHE A 137 -14.05 -3.06 9.05
CA PHE A 137 -13.81 -3.42 10.44
C PHE A 137 -12.53 -2.75 10.94
N ALA A 138 -12.29 -2.74 12.24
CA ALA A 138 -11.00 -2.39 12.80
C ALA A 138 -10.62 -3.41 13.88
N TYR A 139 -9.34 -3.52 14.19
CA TYR A 139 -8.92 -4.34 15.31
C TYR A 139 -9.19 -3.61 16.64
N LYS A 140 -9.45 -4.36 17.71
CA LYS A 140 -9.73 -3.80 19.04
C LYS A 140 -8.67 -2.79 19.49
N LYS A 141 -7.39 -3.04 19.20
CA LYS A 141 -6.28 -2.13 19.55
C LYS A 141 -6.30 -0.79 18.80
N ASP A 142 -7.04 -0.71 17.70
CA ASP A 142 -7.04 0.44 16.79
C ASP A 142 -8.23 1.38 17.04
N PHE A 143 -9.03 1.14 18.09
CA PHE A 143 -10.06 2.08 18.53
C PHE A 143 -9.48 3.11 19.51
N VAL A 144 -9.88 4.37 19.30
CA VAL A 144 -9.63 5.47 20.22
C VAL A 144 -10.97 6.11 20.60
N ILE A 145 -11.07 6.71 21.78
CA ILE A 145 -12.28 7.42 22.18
C ILE A 145 -12.20 8.85 21.66
N VAL A 146 -13.15 9.23 20.80
CA VAL A 146 -13.31 10.61 20.29
C VAL A 146 -14.72 11.05 20.65
N ASN A 147 -14.83 12.15 21.41
CA ASN A 147 -16.12 12.68 21.87
C ASN A 147 -17.00 11.64 22.60
N GLY A 148 -16.37 10.75 23.37
CA GLY A 148 -17.07 9.68 24.10
C GLY A 148 -17.34 8.41 23.28
N GLU A 149 -17.12 8.43 21.96
CA GLU A 149 -17.43 7.32 21.05
C GLU A 149 -16.17 6.57 20.59
N PRO A 150 -16.18 5.22 20.57
CA PRO A 150 -15.13 4.42 19.97
C PRO A 150 -15.03 4.69 18.46
N THR A 151 -13.93 5.34 18.06
CA THR A 151 -13.63 5.68 16.67
C THR A 151 -12.41 4.89 16.19
N PRO A 152 -12.48 4.20 15.04
CA PRO A 152 -11.35 3.45 14.52
C PRO A 152 -10.28 4.40 13.96
N ARG A 153 -9.07 4.31 14.51
CA ARG A 153 -7.87 5.01 14.00
C ARG A 153 -7.32 4.35 12.74
N ASP A 154 -7.47 3.02 12.62
CA ASP A 154 -6.95 2.24 11.49
C ASP A 154 -8.00 1.27 10.94
N MET A 155 -8.78 1.73 9.96
CA MET A 155 -9.83 0.92 9.32
C MET A 155 -9.23 -0.17 8.41
N GLN A 156 -9.78 -1.36 8.47
CA GLN A 156 -9.46 -2.50 7.63
C GLN A 156 -10.62 -2.82 6.70
N PHE A 157 -10.30 -3.45 5.57
CA PHE A 157 -11.26 -3.76 4.51
C PHE A 157 -11.12 -5.21 4.08
N GLU A 158 -12.23 -5.81 3.67
CA GLU A 158 -12.28 -7.13 3.02
C GLU A 158 -13.29 -7.11 1.87
N LEU A 159 -13.04 -7.95 0.85
CA LEU A 159 -13.99 -8.16 -0.23
C LEU A 159 -15.28 -8.81 0.31
N ARG A 160 -16.44 -8.28 -0.06
CA ARG A 160 -17.74 -8.89 0.20
C ARG A 160 -18.01 -9.99 -0.83
N SER A 161 -18.29 -11.20 -0.37
CA SER A 161 -18.57 -12.36 -1.24
C SER A 161 -19.72 -12.12 -2.24
N ASN A 162 -20.69 -11.28 -1.90
CA ASN A 162 -21.84 -10.95 -2.75
C ASN A 162 -21.56 -9.89 -3.83
N GLN A 163 -20.34 -9.37 -3.95
CA GLN A 163 -19.97 -8.31 -4.92
C GLN A 163 -19.14 -8.84 -6.11
N THR A 164 -19.23 -10.14 -6.43
CA THR A 164 -18.40 -10.81 -7.45
C THR A 164 -18.41 -10.10 -8.81
N GLU A 165 -19.57 -9.73 -9.35
CA GLU A 165 -19.67 -9.05 -10.66
C GLU A 165 -19.11 -7.62 -10.63
N THR A 166 -19.20 -6.94 -9.48
CA THR A 166 -18.58 -5.64 -9.26
C THR A 166 -17.07 -5.77 -9.31
N TYR A 167 -16.49 -6.75 -8.61
CA TYR A 167 -15.03 -6.91 -8.58
C TYR A 167 -14.42 -7.35 -9.91
N LYS A 168 -15.12 -8.16 -10.72
CA LYS A 168 -14.70 -8.42 -12.11
C LYS A 168 -14.47 -7.11 -12.89
N LYS A 169 -15.28 -6.08 -12.62
CA LYS A 169 -15.16 -4.76 -13.25
C LYS A 169 -14.09 -3.88 -12.59
N LEU A 170 -13.78 -4.05 -11.31
CA LEU A 170 -12.87 -3.17 -10.56
C LEU A 170 -11.43 -3.69 -10.39
N MET A 171 -11.23 -5.01 -10.36
CA MET A 171 -9.91 -5.59 -10.12
C MET A 171 -8.98 -5.44 -11.34
N VAL A 172 -7.68 -5.30 -11.07
CA VAL A 172 -6.63 -5.19 -12.08
C VAL A 172 -5.77 -6.43 -12.17
N ASN A 173 -5.14 -6.65 -13.33
CA ASN A 173 -4.07 -7.62 -13.48
C ASN A 173 -2.75 -6.99 -13.02
N GLU A 174 -1.99 -7.72 -12.20
CA GLU A 174 -0.86 -7.26 -11.38
C GLU A 174 0.28 -6.51 -12.12
N LYS A 175 0.33 -6.55 -13.46
CA LYS A 175 1.49 -6.06 -14.24
C LYS A 175 1.28 -4.72 -14.94
N ASP A 176 0.06 -4.18 -14.96
CA ASP A 176 -0.23 -2.97 -15.75
C ASP A 176 -0.07 -1.66 -14.96
N ALA A 177 -0.25 -1.70 -13.64
CA ALA A 177 -0.21 -0.51 -12.80
C ALA A 177 0.50 -0.77 -11.46
N VAL A 178 1.12 0.29 -10.92
CA VAL A 178 1.68 0.30 -9.56
C VAL A 178 1.17 1.50 -8.78
N VAL A 179 0.91 1.30 -7.48
CA VAL A 179 0.55 2.35 -6.53
C VAL A 179 1.76 2.74 -5.70
N ILE A 180 2.10 4.03 -5.68
CA ILE A 180 3.20 4.57 -4.88
C ILE A 180 2.67 4.94 -3.49
N VAL A 181 3.25 4.34 -2.46
CA VAL A 181 2.80 4.42 -1.07
C VAL A 181 3.64 5.46 -0.31
N PRO A 182 3.02 6.44 0.37
CA PRO A 182 3.71 7.62 0.92
C PRO A 182 4.28 7.38 2.33
N ILE A 183 5.42 6.70 2.45
CA ILE A 183 6.13 6.49 3.73
C ILE A 183 6.78 7.78 4.21
N PHE A 184 7.29 8.64 3.32
CA PHE A 184 7.89 9.92 3.68
C PHE A 184 6.85 10.87 4.24
N THR A 185 5.69 11.01 3.59
CA THR A 185 4.56 11.77 4.15
C THR A 185 4.15 11.22 5.51
N LYS A 186 3.94 9.90 5.62
CA LYS A 186 3.61 9.28 6.92
C LYS A 186 4.63 9.64 8.02
N SER A 187 5.92 9.68 7.68
CA SER A 187 7.00 9.98 8.61
C SER A 187 7.07 11.47 8.98
N ALA A 188 6.79 12.37 8.03
CA ALA A 188 6.77 13.81 8.23
C ALA A 188 5.61 14.27 9.14
N TYR A 189 4.47 13.56 9.09
CA TYR A 189 3.29 13.81 9.93
C TYR A 189 3.39 13.21 11.35
N ASP A 190 4.45 12.45 11.67
CA ASP A 190 4.66 11.92 13.01
C ASP A 190 4.99 13.06 13.99
N GLU A 191 4.10 13.32 14.94
CA GLU A 191 4.22 14.43 15.90
C GLU A 191 5.20 14.09 17.04
N PRO A 192 6.08 15.02 17.44
CA PRO A 192 6.34 16.30 16.78
C PRO A 192 7.09 16.11 15.45
N GLY A 193 6.62 16.77 14.38
CA GLY A 193 7.08 16.64 13.00
C GLY A 193 6.96 17.93 12.20
N PHE A 194 6.87 17.81 10.88
CA PHE A 194 6.98 18.98 9.99
C PHE A 194 5.83 19.96 10.21
N TYR A 195 4.61 19.46 10.45
CA TYR A 195 3.47 20.31 10.76
C TYR A 195 3.57 20.97 12.14
N THR A 196 4.28 20.39 13.11
CA THR A 196 4.61 21.07 14.38
C THR A 196 5.49 22.31 14.13
N TYR A 197 6.43 22.21 13.20
CA TYR A 197 7.24 23.37 12.77
C TYR A 197 6.38 24.43 12.07
N TYR A 198 5.50 24.03 11.13
CA TYR A 198 4.64 24.99 10.43
C TYR A 198 3.63 25.70 11.36
N ARG A 199 3.21 25.06 12.46
CA ARG A 199 2.38 25.68 13.51
C ARG A 199 3.15 26.59 14.47
N GLY A 200 4.48 26.68 14.35
CA GLY A 200 5.34 27.49 15.23
C GLY A 200 5.59 26.84 16.60
N GLU A 201 5.26 25.56 16.76
CA GLU A 201 5.38 24.80 18.01
C GLU A 201 6.75 24.08 18.12
N CYS A 202 7.58 24.16 17.08
CA CYS A 202 8.90 23.55 17.04
C CYS A 202 9.86 24.35 16.15
N ASP A 203 11.15 24.28 16.46
CA ASP A 203 12.22 24.80 15.62
C ASP A 203 12.59 23.81 14.49
N THR A 204 13.67 24.11 13.76
CA THR A 204 14.14 23.31 12.62
C THR A 204 14.51 21.87 12.96
N LYS A 205 14.64 21.48 14.23
CA LYS A 205 14.83 20.08 14.63
C LYS A 205 13.67 19.18 14.19
N CYS A 206 12.45 19.72 14.09
CA CYS A 206 11.29 18.97 13.62
C CYS A 206 11.32 18.72 12.11
N LEU A 207 12.17 19.42 11.37
CA LEU A 207 12.33 19.26 9.93
C LEU A 207 13.22 18.07 9.55
N THR A 208 13.70 17.28 10.53
CA THR A 208 14.34 15.98 10.29
C THR A 208 13.62 14.88 11.08
N LYS A 209 13.18 13.83 10.40
CA LYS A 209 12.36 12.76 10.98
C LYS A 209 12.86 11.38 10.61
N GLN A 210 12.78 10.46 11.57
CA GLN A 210 13.00 9.03 11.35
C GLN A 210 11.93 8.48 10.41
N ILE A 211 12.34 7.68 9.42
CA ILE A 211 11.48 6.98 8.49
C ILE A 211 10.71 5.91 9.27
N LYS A 212 9.38 6.02 9.28
CA LYS A 212 8.50 5.12 10.03
C LYS A 212 8.08 3.93 9.17
N TYR A 213 8.94 2.91 9.08
CA TYR A 213 8.67 1.73 8.25
C TYR A 213 7.38 0.97 8.63
N THR A 214 7.18 0.71 9.93
CA THR A 214 6.08 -0.14 10.44
C THR A 214 4.92 0.61 11.07
N ALA A 215 5.03 1.93 11.23
CA ALA A 215 3.90 2.72 11.73
C ALA A 215 2.70 2.60 10.77
N PRO A 216 1.46 2.51 11.28
CA PRO A 216 0.28 2.47 10.44
C PRO A 216 0.15 3.76 9.63
N HIS A 217 -0.36 3.63 8.41
CA HIS A 217 -0.76 4.79 7.62
C HIS A 217 -2.02 5.39 8.24
N GLY A 218 -2.09 6.72 8.28
CA GLY A 218 -3.26 7.47 8.71
C GLY A 218 -3.97 8.15 7.54
N TYR A 219 -4.97 8.96 7.88
CA TYR A 219 -5.70 9.80 6.93
C TYR A 219 -4.76 10.57 5.99
N SER A 220 -3.74 11.23 6.55
CA SER A 220 -2.75 12.05 5.81
C SER A 220 -1.78 11.27 4.93
N SER A 221 -1.84 9.94 4.90
CA SER A 221 -0.93 9.10 4.10
C SER A 221 -1.69 7.98 3.37
N SER A 222 -2.94 8.27 3.01
CA SER A 222 -3.79 7.47 2.12
C SER A 222 -4.06 6.04 2.61
N SER A 223 -4.22 5.86 3.93
CA SER A 223 -4.39 4.54 4.57
C SER A 223 -5.46 3.67 3.92
N ASN A 224 -6.63 4.25 3.63
CA ASN A 224 -7.75 3.53 3.04
C ASN A 224 -7.48 3.17 1.58
N ALA A 225 -6.96 4.09 0.77
CA ALA A 225 -6.64 3.80 -0.63
C ALA A 225 -5.60 2.68 -0.76
N ILE A 226 -4.57 2.67 0.10
CA ILE A 226 -3.56 1.62 0.09
C ILE A 226 -4.22 0.25 0.25
N LYS A 227 -5.09 0.09 1.24
CA LYS A 227 -5.77 -1.19 1.54
C LYS A 227 -6.76 -1.58 0.45
N VAL A 228 -7.59 -0.64 0.01
CA VAL A 228 -8.60 -0.88 -1.03
C VAL A 228 -7.95 -1.24 -2.37
N LEU A 229 -6.96 -0.48 -2.81
CA LEU A 229 -6.28 -0.76 -4.08
C LEU A 229 -5.51 -2.08 -4.01
N ASN A 230 -4.86 -2.39 -2.88
CA ASN A 230 -4.23 -3.70 -2.68
C ASN A 230 -5.25 -4.84 -2.79
N LEU A 231 -6.43 -4.72 -2.18
CA LEU A 231 -7.51 -5.71 -2.30
C LEU A 231 -8.04 -5.87 -3.73
N LEU A 232 -7.96 -4.81 -4.54
CA LEU A 232 -8.35 -4.82 -5.95
C LEU A 232 -7.24 -5.32 -6.89
N GLY A 233 -6.12 -5.82 -6.35
CA GLY A 233 -5.03 -6.43 -7.11
C GLY A 233 -3.96 -5.45 -7.60
N TYR A 234 -3.98 -4.20 -7.13
CA TYR A 234 -2.91 -3.26 -7.46
C TYR A 234 -1.63 -3.63 -6.69
N HIS A 235 -0.54 -3.83 -7.42
CA HIS A 235 0.78 -3.92 -6.82
C HIS A 235 1.16 -2.57 -6.19
N THR A 236 1.81 -2.61 -5.03
CA THR A 236 2.28 -1.42 -4.34
C THR A 236 3.80 -1.37 -4.27
N ILE A 237 4.34 -0.17 -4.45
CA ILE A 237 5.73 0.19 -4.16
C ILE A 237 5.74 1.38 -3.21
N THR A 238 6.72 1.49 -2.35
CA THR A 238 6.87 2.65 -1.45
C THR A 238 7.68 3.75 -2.13
N ASP A 239 7.44 5.00 -1.76
CA ASP A 239 8.29 6.15 -2.11
C ASP A 239 9.78 5.90 -1.79
N VAL A 240 10.09 5.30 -0.63
CA VAL A 240 11.45 4.81 -0.30
C VAL A 240 12.02 3.89 -1.40
N GLY A 241 11.20 2.96 -1.91
CA GLY A 241 11.59 2.05 -2.97
C GLY A 241 11.77 2.75 -4.33
N VAL A 242 10.97 3.78 -4.59
CA VAL A 242 11.10 4.62 -5.79
C VAL A 242 12.35 5.48 -5.72
N ASP A 243 12.62 6.15 -4.60
CA ASP A 243 13.84 6.94 -4.41
C ASP A 243 15.11 6.09 -4.54
N SER A 244 15.10 4.89 -3.96
CA SER A 244 16.23 3.95 -4.02
C SER A 244 16.42 3.33 -5.42
N ASN A 245 15.36 3.22 -6.22
CA ASN A 245 15.41 2.63 -7.57
C ASN A 245 14.35 3.24 -8.49
N PRO A 246 14.53 4.49 -8.98
CA PRO A 246 13.49 5.20 -9.73
C PRO A 246 13.11 4.51 -11.05
N LYS A 247 14.07 3.78 -11.64
CA LYS A 247 13.87 3.02 -12.88
C LYS A 247 12.80 1.93 -12.74
N ILE A 248 12.45 1.52 -11.52
CA ILE A 248 11.39 0.52 -11.30
C ILE A 248 10.04 0.96 -11.89
N LEU A 249 9.75 2.28 -11.90
CA LEU A 249 8.49 2.79 -12.42
C LEU A 249 8.33 2.54 -13.93
N SER A 250 9.44 2.47 -14.67
CA SER A 250 9.42 2.18 -16.12
C SER A 250 8.92 0.77 -16.47
N LYS A 251 8.81 -0.13 -15.49
CA LYS A 251 8.25 -1.48 -15.69
C LYS A 251 6.74 -1.51 -15.77
N TYR A 252 6.07 -0.43 -15.37
CA TYR A 252 4.61 -0.36 -15.30
C TYR A 252 4.07 0.54 -16.40
N LYS A 253 2.89 0.22 -16.94
CA LYS A 253 2.26 1.04 -17.99
C LYS A 253 1.64 2.31 -17.44
N LYS A 254 1.23 2.27 -16.17
CA LYS A 254 0.64 3.38 -15.42
C LYS A 254 1.19 3.37 -13.98
N ILE A 255 1.42 4.56 -13.43
CA ILE A 255 1.67 4.73 -12.01
C ILE A 255 0.53 5.50 -11.36
N ILE A 256 0.19 5.15 -10.13
CA ILE A 256 -0.82 5.82 -9.29
C ILE A 256 -0.09 6.43 -8.10
N VAL A 257 -0.15 7.75 -7.97
CA VAL A 257 0.46 8.52 -6.89
C VAL A 257 -0.62 8.80 -5.85
N LEU A 258 -0.36 8.42 -4.60
CA LEU A 258 -1.24 8.70 -3.47
C LEU A 258 -0.87 10.05 -2.84
N HIS A 259 -1.08 10.25 -1.54
CA HIS A 259 -0.71 11.50 -0.83
C HIS A 259 0.82 11.58 -0.57
N ASN A 260 1.61 11.41 -1.63
CA ASN A 260 3.06 11.60 -1.64
C ASN A 260 3.40 13.09 -1.64
N GLU A 261 2.98 13.81 -0.60
CA GLU A 261 3.24 15.23 -0.39
C GLU A 261 4.73 15.53 -0.26
N TYR A 262 5.45 14.71 0.51
CA TYR A 262 6.89 14.82 0.72
C TYR A 262 7.63 13.78 -0.12
N VAL A 263 8.44 14.24 -1.07
CA VAL A 263 9.21 13.38 -1.97
C VAL A 263 10.61 13.93 -2.20
N THR A 264 11.55 13.08 -2.61
CA THR A 264 12.87 13.53 -3.04
C THR A 264 12.85 14.09 -4.47
N GLN A 265 13.96 14.70 -4.90
CA GLN A 265 14.13 15.07 -6.31
C GLN A 265 14.09 13.84 -7.23
N THR A 266 14.71 12.74 -6.81
CA THR A 266 14.75 11.49 -7.56
C THR A 266 13.35 10.97 -7.85
N GLU A 267 12.49 10.96 -6.84
CA GLU A 267 11.09 10.55 -7.00
C GLU A 267 10.31 11.52 -7.87
N PHE A 268 10.44 12.83 -7.64
CA PHE A 268 9.78 13.84 -8.45
C PHE A 268 10.11 13.66 -9.94
N ASP A 269 11.39 13.48 -10.27
CA ASP A 269 11.85 13.31 -11.64
C ASP A 269 11.31 11.98 -12.23
N ALA A 270 11.35 10.89 -11.47
CA ALA A 270 10.84 9.59 -11.91
C ALA A 270 9.33 9.59 -12.15
N ILE A 271 8.56 10.20 -11.23
CA ILE A 271 7.10 10.29 -11.33
C ILE A 271 6.70 11.23 -12.46
N SER A 272 7.27 12.44 -12.52
CA SER A 272 6.88 13.46 -13.50
C SER A 272 7.33 13.14 -14.94
N SER A 273 8.35 12.30 -15.11
CA SER A 273 8.80 11.81 -16.42
C SER A 273 8.03 10.58 -16.93
N HIS A 274 7.33 9.85 -16.04
CA HIS A 274 6.55 8.69 -16.44
C HIS A 274 5.39 9.11 -17.38
N PRO A 275 5.14 8.43 -18.51
CA PRO A 275 4.23 8.91 -19.55
C PRO A 275 2.74 8.84 -19.19
N ARG A 276 2.37 8.06 -18.16
CA ARG A 276 0.98 7.83 -17.74
C ARG A 276 0.88 7.77 -16.22
N VAL A 277 0.48 8.89 -15.62
CA VAL A 277 0.43 9.08 -14.17
C VAL A 277 -0.98 9.45 -13.72
N LEU A 278 -1.50 8.71 -12.75
CA LEU A 278 -2.71 9.10 -12.03
C LEU A 278 -2.31 9.71 -10.68
N TYR A 279 -2.43 11.03 -10.56
CA TYR A 279 -2.31 11.72 -9.29
C TYR A 279 -3.65 11.61 -8.56
N LEU A 280 -3.79 10.54 -7.76
CA LEU A 280 -5.07 10.18 -7.14
C LEU A 280 -5.38 11.07 -5.94
N TYR A 281 -4.36 11.60 -5.26
CA TYR A 281 -4.53 12.54 -4.16
C TYR A 281 -3.99 13.91 -4.59
N PRO A 282 -4.72 15.01 -4.31
CA PRO A 282 -4.17 16.35 -4.35
C PRO A 282 -2.97 16.52 -3.43
N ASN A 283 -2.24 17.62 -3.60
CA ASN A 283 -1.09 17.95 -2.74
C ASN A 283 0.07 16.92 -2.81
N ALA A 284 0.04 15.99 -3.77
CA ALA A 284 1.19 15.15 -4.09
C ALA A 284 2.31 15.98 -4.74
N LEU A 285 3.57 15.60 -4.52
CA LEU A 285 4.76 16.29 -5.03
C LEU A 285 4.86 17.74 -4.56
N TYR A 286 4.39 18.04 -3.35
CA TYR A 286 4.30 19.41 -2.86
C TYR A 286 5.59 19.89 -2.20
N ALA A 287 6.24 19.05 -1.40
CA ALA A 287 7.44 19.42 -0.64
C ALA A 287 8.61 18.50 -0.96
N LYS A 288 9.79 19.11 -1.12
CA LYS A 288 11.04 18.43 -1.39
C LYS A 288 11.73 18.05 -0.09
N VAL A 289 12.06 16.77 0.04
CA VAL A 289 12.90 16.24 1.12
C VAL A 289 14.19 15.62 0.58
N THR A 290 15.13 15.37 1.48
CA THR A 290 16.26 14.45 1.25
C THR A 290 16.10 13.25 2.18
N ALA A 291 16.50 12.07 1.71
CA ALA A 291 16.52 10.84 2.50
C ALA A 291 17.95 10.43 2.83
N ASN A 292 18.19 9.98 4.06
CA ASN A 292 19.43 9.37 4.50
C ASN A 292 19.13 7.95 5.00
N TYR A 293 19.48 6.95 4.19
CA TYR A 293 19.21 5.54 4.50
C TYR A 293 20.22 4.88 5.45
N GLN A 294 21.32 5.55 5.80
CA GLN A 294 22.22 5.08 6.85
C GLN A 294 21.61 5.34 8.22
N ASN A 295 20.94 6.49 8.37
CA ASN A 295 20.29 6.90 9.61
C ASN A 295 18.76 6.71 9.59
N ASP A 296 18.25 6.21 8.47
CA ASP A 296 16.82 6.10 8.14
C ASP A 296 16.06 7.39 8.46
N THR A 297 16.51 8.55 7.96
CA THR A 297 15.85 9.84 8.14
C THR A 297 15.41 10.50 6.84
N ILE A 298 14.41 11.38 6.94
CA ILE A 298 14.10 12.39 5.93
C ILE A 298 14.28 13.80 6.51
N THR A 299 14.68 14.74 5.67
CA THR A 299 14.86 16.15 6.04
C THR A 299 14.19 17.08 5.03
N LEU A 300 13.38 18.04 5.50
CA LEU A 300 12.77 19.07 4.64
C LEU A 300 13.85 19.93 3.99
N VAL A 301 13.74 20.10 2.68
CA VAL A 301 14.61 21.00 1.91
C VAL A 301 13.84 22.22 1.43
N ARG A 302 12.60 22.03 0.95
CA ARG A 302 11.85 23.09 0.26
C ARG A 302 10.34 22.81 0.20
N GLY A 303 9.51 23.84 0.32
CA GLY A 303 8.04 23.76 0.29
C GLY A 303 7.42 24.24 1.59
N HIS A 304 6.11 24.44 1.64
CA HIS A 304 5.42 24.93 2.86
C HIS A 304 6.02 26.21 3.43
N HIS A 305 6.33 27.18 2.56
CA HIS A 305 6.94 28.46 2.96
C HIS A 305 8.35 28.31 3.58
N TYR A 306 9.04 27.20 3.28
CA TYR A 306 10.43 26.92 3.69
C TYR A 306 11.38 26.75 2.49
N PRO A 307 12.64 27.23 2.57
CA PRO A 307 13.22 28.00 3.68
C PRO A 307 12.80 29.47 3.69
N THR A 308 12.08 29.93 2.67
CA THR A 308 11.55 31.30 2.58
C THR A 308 10.05 31.28 2.32
N SER A 309 9.37 32.31 2.81
CA SER A 309 7.91 32.43 2.70
C SER A 309 7.38 32.55 1.26
N ALA A 310 8.23 32.78 0.27
CA ALA A 310 7.80 32.79 -1.13
C ALA A 310 7.59 31.39 -1.72
N ILE A 311 8.05 30.33 -1.04
CA ILE A 311 8.12 28.98 -1.58
C ILE A 311 6.93 28.15 -1.08
N GLY A 312 5.82 28.20 -1.81
CA GLY A 312 4.69 27.28 -1.58
C GLY A 312 5.09 25.84 -1.94
N ASN A 313 5.22 25.57 -3.25
CA ASN A 313 5.62 24.26 -3.77
C ASN A 313 7.16 24.10 -3.83
N GLY A 314 7.66 22.99 -3.31
CA GLY A 314 9.06 22.62 -3.22
C GLY A 314 9.76 22.39 -4.57
N PHE A 315 9.00 22.13 -5.62
CA PHE A 315 9.50 21.83 -6.97
C PHE A 315 9.14 22.89 -8.01
N ASN A 316 8.43 23.95 -7.60
CA ASN A 316 7.78 24.90 -8.51
C ASN A 316 6.92 24.16 -9.57
N TRP A 317 6.25 23.09 -9.14
CA TRP A 317 5.52 22.25 -10.07
C TRP A 317 4.30 22.99 -10.61
N LYS A 318 4.27 23.23 -11.93
CA LYS A 318 3.21 24.03 -12.56
C LYS A 318 1.80 23.43 -12.49
N PHE A 319 1.69 22.15 -12.12
CA PHE A 319 0.43 21.43 -11.98
C PHE A 319 0.03 21.25 -10.51
N ASP A 320 0.59 22.04 -9.59
CA ASP A 320 0.19 22.04 -8.19
C ASP A 320 -1.34 22.15 -8.04
N ASN A 321 -1.94 21.15 -7.39
CA ASN A 321 -3.36 21.10 -7.06
C ASN A 321 -3.61 21.04 -5.54
N SER A 322 -2.67 21.47 -4.70
CA SER A 322 -2.73 21.45 -3.23
C SER A 322 -4.07 21.98 -2.69
N LYS A 323 -4.59 23.07 -3.24
CA LYS A 323 -5.89 23.66 -2.86
C LYS A 323 -7.08 22.67 -2.93
N MET A 324 -6.97 21.62 -3.74
CA MET A 324 -8.02 20.61 -3.90
C MET A 324 -8.03 19.60 -2.74
N GLU A 325 -7.01 19.55 -1.88
CA GLU A 325 -6.95 18.64 -0.72
C GLU A 325 -8.05 18.92 0.32
N TYR A 326 -8.57 20.16 0.34
CA TYR A 326 -9.59 20.58 1.29
C TYR A 326 -11.00 20.12 0.93
N ASP A 327 -11.26 19.66 -0.31
CA ASP A 327 -12.50 18.93 -0.62
C ASP A 327 -12.37 17.47 -0.18
N ILE A 328 -12.65 17.23 1.09
CA ILE A 328 -12.64 15.90 1.71
C ILE A 328 -13.95 15.13 1.47
N THR A 329 -15.00 15.82 1.01
CA THR A 329 -16.28 15.18 0.69
C THR A 329 -16.19 14.48 -0.66
N CYS A 330 -15.42 15.05 -1.58
CA CYS A 330 -15.08 14.50 -2.88
C CYS A 330 -16.31 14.06 -3.70
N LYS A 331 -17.46 14.74 -3.49
CA LYS A 331 -18.76 14.36 -4.08
C LYS A 331 -18.83 14.58 -5.59
N ASN A 332 -18.19 15.65 -6.07
CA ASN A 332 -18.18 16.04 -7.48
C ASN A 332 -16.78 15.83 -8.08
N TRP A 333 -16.20 14.67 -7.76
CA TRP A 333 -14.86 14.36 -8.20
C TRP A 333 -14.79 14.31 -9.73
N ASN A 334 -13.66 14.77 -10.28
CA ASN A 334 -13.34 14.73 -11.69
C ASN A 334 -11.82 14.62 -11.87
N PHE A 335 -11.40 14.08 -13.01
CA PHE A 335 -10.00 14.04 -13.39
C PHE A 335 -9.64 15.17 -14.35
N THR A 336 -8.75 16.05 -13.91
CA THR A 336 -8.14 17.07 -14.76
C THR A 336 -6.95 16.48 -15.52
N LYS A 337 -6.91 16.63 -16.84
CA LYS A 337 -5.80 16.15 -17.67
C LYS A 337 -4.60 17.10 -17.57
N ILE A 338 -3.41 16.52 -17.42
CA ILE A 338 -2.12 17.22 -17.50
C ILE A 338 -1.20 16.53 -18.51
N LYS A 339 0.02 17.07 -18.70
CA LYS A 339 0.94 16.61 -19.76
C LYS A 339 1.22 15.10 -19.72
N ASN A 340 1.51 14.56 -18.54
CA ASN A 340 1.90 13.16 -18.34
C ASN A 340 0.82 12.32 -17.64
N GLY A 341 -0.39 12.87 -17.44
CA GLY A 341 -1.27 12.32 -16.43
C GLY A 341 -2.69 12.86 -16.33
N LYS A 342 -3.38 12.38 -15.29
CA LYS A 342 -4.64 12.90 -14.78
C LYS A 342 -4.51 13.18 -13.29
N MET A 343 -5.17 14.21 -12.79
CA MET A 343 -5.18 14.59 -11.38
C MET A 343 -6.60 14.61 -10.85
N LEU A 344 -6.84 13.98 -9.71
CA LEU A 344 -8.12 14.10 -9.00
C LEU A 344 -8.23 15.52 -8.41
N ASN A 345 -9.44 16.07 -8.39
CA ASN A 345 -9.75 17.41 -7.87
C ASN A 345 -10.30 17.43 -6.44
N CYS A 346 -10.10 16.37 -5.66
CA CYS A 346 -10.54 16.27 -4.27
C CYS A 346 -9.80 15.16 -3.52
N TYR A 347 -9.89 15.14 -2.19
CA TYR A 347 -9.21 14.17 -1.31
C TYR A 347 -10.09 12.92 -1.10
N PRO A 348 -9.76 11.74 -1.69
CA PRO A 348 -10.73 10.66 -1.84
C PRO A 348 -10.82 9.70 -0.63
N GLU A 349 -10.14 9.98 0.48
CA GLU A 349 -9.95 9.03 1.57
C GLU A 349 -11.26 8.51 2.20
N HIS A 350 -12.34 9.29 2.13
CA HIS A 350 -13.68 8.91 2.60
C HIS A 350 -14.55 8.19 1.57
N ILE A 351 -14.20 8.26 0.27
CA ILE A 351 -14.99 7.67 -0.82
C ILE A 351 -14.29 6.53 -1.54
N ILE A 352 -12.96 6.39 -1.38
CA ILE A 352 -12.16 5.39 -2.10
C ILE A 352 -12.62 3.95 -1.83
N PHE A 353 -13.23 3.71 -0.67
CA PHE A 353 -13.79 2.42 -0.31
C PHE A 353 -15.28 2.29 -0.62
N SER A 354 -15.98 3.28 -1.15
CA SER A 354 -17.44 3.22 -1.33
C SER A 354 -17.91 3.60 -2.73
N ASP A 355 -17.15 4.40 -3.47
CA ASP A 355 -17.47 4.85 -4.82
C ASP A 355 -16.93 3.89 -5.89
N ALA A 356 -17.81 3.05 -6.43
CA ALA A 356 -17.45 2.11 -7.50
C ALA A 356 -17.12 2.81 -8.82
N VAL A 357 -17.68 4.00 -9.07
CA VAL A 357 -17.43 4.76 -10.30
C VAL A 357 -16.02 5.33 -10.26
N LEU A 358 -15.59 5.86 -9.11
CA LEU A 358 -14.21 6.30 -8.90
C LEU A 358 -13.23 5.13 -9.07
N LEU A 359 -13.48 4.01 -8.39
CA LEU A 359 -12.61 2.82 -8.50
C LEU A 359 -12.52 2.30 -9.94
N LYS A 360 -13.62 2.33 -10.68
CA LYS A 360 -13.64 1.97 -12.10
C LYS A 360 -12.85 2.97 -12.93
N ALA A 361 -13.00 4.28 -12.68
CA ALA A 361 -12.25 5.31 -13.39
C ALA A 361 -10.75 5.23 -13.11
N ILE A 362 -10.35 4.87 -11.89
CA ILE A 362 -8.95 4.58 -11.53
C ILE A 362 -8.44 3.41 -12.36
N LYS A 363 -9.21 2.32 -12.50
CA LYS A 363 -8.83 1.15 -13.31
C LYS A 363 -8.73 1.45 -14.79
N ASP A 364 -9.71 2.13 -15.35
CA ASP A 364 -9.83 2.37 -16.80
C ASP A 364 -8.82 3.40 -17.34
N TYR A 365 -8.39 4.34 -16.48
CA TYR A 365 -7.29 5.25 -16.82
C TYR A 365 -5.97 4.50 -16.92
#